data_AF-A0A838R272-F1
#
_entry.id   AF-A0A838R272-F1
#
_cell.length_a   1.000
_cell.length_b   1.000
_cell.length_c   1.000
_cell.angle_alpha   90.00
_cell.angle_beta   90.00
_cell.angle_gamma   90.00
#
_symmetry.space_group_name_H-M   'P 1'
#
loop_
_entity.id
_entity.type
_entity.pdbx_description
1 polymer ?
#
loop_
_entity_poly.entity_id
_entity_poly.type
_entity_poly.pdbx_seq_one_letter_code
_entity_poly.pdbx_strand_id
1 'polypeptide(L)'
;MDRTQKSDEQLDALASHLSTRRAAILQAWRNPVDRDPELSAPSSLPRTQFNDHIPQQLDAFECRLRVWPRPESAASEEQRKEDAAGHGLQRWQQGYHLREVTREWGHLHLCLVDELENYVKSHPGLEPDVMPTAWRALAELCSQGVSESTTQYFHLQQTEAVGHVRDLEQILGQVKEEERQRAELLRQAAHDLRGHLGVVKNVTSGLTQDAIPEAMRDDFLRLLQKSVSSLHSMLDDVM
;
A
#
# COMPACT_ATOMS: atom_id res chain seq x y z
N MET A 1 7.69 -16.76 40.07
CA MET A 1 7.96 -18.13 40.55
C MET A 1 9.14 -18.63 39.75
N ASP A 2 10.20 -19.03 40.43
CA ASP A 2 11.35 -19.64 39.77
C ASP A 2 10.92 -21.04 39.28
N ARG A 3 11.18 -21.35 38.01
CA ARG A 3 10.81 -22.65 37.43
C ARG A 3 11.68 -23.75 38.05
N THR A 4 11.15 -24.96 38.17
CA THR A 4 11.97 -26.11 38.55
C THR A 4 12.82 -26.56 37.35
N GLN A 5 13.98 -27.16 37.61
CA GLN A 5 14.81 -27.76 36.55
C GLN A 5 14.01 -28.77 35.70
N LYS A 6 13.09 -29.51 36.32
CA LYS A 6 12.22 -30.46 35.62
C LYS A 6 11.22 -29.76 34.69
N SER A 7 10.65 -28.64 35.11
CA SER A 7 9.78 -27.81 34.27
C SER A 7 10.54 -27.24 33.06
N ASP A 8 11.80 -26.84 33.26
CA ASP A 8 12.68 -26.36 32.19
C ASP A 8 12.95 -27.45 31.14
N GLU A 9 13.31 -28.66 31.60
CA GLU A 9 13.54 -29.82 30.74
C GLU A 9 12.28 -30.22 29.96
N GLN A 10 11.10 -30.15 30.59
CA GLN A 10 9.83 -30.47 29.94
C GLN A 10 9.39 -29.41 28.92
N LEU A 11 9.69 -28.13 29.15
CA LEU A 11 9.46 -27.07 28.18
C LEU A 11 10.39 -27.19 26.96
N ASP A 12 11.65 -27.57 27.17
CA ASP A 12 12.57 -27.85 26.07
C ASP A 12 12.17 -29.09 25.25
N ALA A 13 11.67 -30.13 25.94
CA ALA A 13 11.07 -31.29 25.28
C ALA A 13 9.83 -30.92 24.45
N LEU A 14 8.96 -30.04 24.97
CA LEU A 14 7.82 -29.53 24.23
C LEU A 14 8.24 -28.73 22.99
N ALA A 15 9.21 -27.82 23.13
CA ALA A 15 9.73 -27.06 21.99
C ALA A 15 10.33 -28.00 20.91
N SER A 16 11.04 -29.04 21.33
CA SER A 16 11.61 -30.04 20.42
C SER A 16 10.52 -30.90 19.74
N HIS A 17 9.44 -31.22 20.45
CA HIS A 17 8.27 -31.89 19.89
C HIS A 17 7.60 -31.03 18.81
N LEU A 18 7.36 -29.74 19.07
CA LEU A 18 6.79 -28.81 18.10
C LEU A 18 7.67 -28.70 16.85
N SER A 19 8.99 -28.63 17.02
CA SER A 19 9.96 -28.62 15.91
C SER A 19 9.82 -29.87 15.04
N THR A 20 9.75 -31.05 15.67
CA THR A 20 9.58 -32.34 14.98
C THR A 20 8.24 -32.41 14.25
N ARG A 21 7.20 -31.78 14.80
CA ARG A 21 5.83 -31.76 14.27
C ARG A 21 5.57 -30.64 13.28
N ARG A 22 6.54 -29.76 13.00
CA ARG A 22 6.38 -28.56 12.16
C ARG A 22 5.67 -28.81 10.84
N ALA A 23 6.09 -29.85 10.10
CA ALA A 23 5.47 -30.17 8.81
C ALA A 23 3.98 -30.54 8.95
N ALA A 24 3.62 -31.26 10.01
CA ALA A 24 2.24 -31.63 10.31
C ALA A 24 1.42 -30.42 10.77
N ILE A 25 2.00 -29.53 11.60
CA ILE A 25 1.36 -28.28 12.04
C ILE A 25 1.05 -27.40 10.84
N LEU A 26 2.02 -27.16 9.95
CA LEU A 26 1.82 -26.35 8.74
C LEU A 26 0.73 -26.94 7.83
N GLN A 27 0.65 -28.26 7.72
CA GLN A 27 -0.41 -28.92 6.95
C GLN A 27 -1.78 -28.79 7.63
N ALA A 28 -1.83 -28.99 8.95
CA ALA A 28 -3.05 -28.86 9.74
C ALA A 28 -3.59 -27.43 9.77
N TRP A 29 -2.71 -26.42 9.78
CA TRP A 29 -3.06 -25.00 9.64
C TRP A 29 -3.57 -24.65 8.25
N ARG A 30 -2.94 -25.19 7.21
CA ARG A 30 -3.34 -24.91 5.82
C ARG A 30 -4.75 -25.40 5.50
N ASN A 31 -5.12 -26.60 5.97
CA ASN A 31 -6.41 -27.21 5.67
C ASN A 31 -7.64 -26.31 6.00
N PRO A 32 -7.76 -25.71 7.20
CA PRO A 32 -8.86 -24.79 7.49
C PRO A 32 -8.72 -23.47 6.73
N VAL A 33 -7.51 -22.96 6.46
CA VAL A 33 -7.32 -21.76 5.64
C VAL A 33 -7.83 -21.97 4.21
N ASP A 34 -7.45 -23.07 3.56
CA ASP A 34 -7.90 -23.42 2.20
C ASP A 34 -9.42 -23.65 2.12
N ARG A 35 -10.08 -23.94 3.25
CA ARG A 35 -11.53 -24.21 3.34
C ARG A 35 -12.34 -23.04 3.88
N ASP A 36 -11.69 -21.94 4.24
CA ASP A 36 -12.35 -20.77 4.79
C ASP A 36 -12.93 -19.91 3.65
N PRO A 37 -14.26 -19.83 3.50
CA PRO A 37 -14.87 -19.08 2.41
C PRO A 37 -14.68 -17.55 2.55
N GLU A 38 -14.28 -17.06 3.73
CA GLU A 38 -13.95 -15.66 3.93
C GLU A 38 -12.50 -15.33 3.55
N LEU A 39 -11.69 -16.34 3.22
CA LEU A 39 -10.35 -16.17 2.68
C LEU A 39 -10.41 -16.34 1.16
N SER A 40 -10.39 -15.21 0.47
CA SER A 40 -10.51 -15.12 -0.99
C SER A 40 -9.15 -15.30 -1.68
N ALA A 41 -8.09 -14.82 -1.04
CA ALA A 41 -6.72 -14.81 -1.56
C ALA A 41 -5.94 -16.17 -1.55
N PRO A 42 -6.22 -17.18 -0.69
CA PRO A 42 -5.43 -18.42 -0.67
C PRO A 42 -5.55 -19.28 -1.93
N SER A 43 -6.65 -19.12 -2.68
CA SER A 43 -6.98 -19.98 -3.83
C SER A 43 -5.98 -19.90 -5.00
N SER A 44 -5.07 -18.93 -5.00
CA SER A 44 -4.09 -18.70 -6.07
C SER A 44 -2.62 -18.88 -5.67
N LEU A 45 -2.28 -19.10 -4.39
CA LEU A 45 -0.88 -19.13 -3.95
C LEU A 45 -0.25 -20.55 -3.98
N PRO A 46 0.92 -20.72 -4.63
CA PRO A 46 1.75 -21.90 -4.50
C PRO A 46 2.11 -22.18 -3.04
N ARG A 47 2.25 -23.46 -2.66
CA ARG A 47 2.52 -23.88 -1.28
C ARG A 47 3.75 -23.25 -0.64
N THR A 48 4.80 -23.00 -1.41
CA THR A 48 6.02 -22.33 -0.94
C THR A 48 5.80 -20.85 -0.61
N GLN A 49 4.92 -20.17 -1.34
CA GLN A 49 4.58 -18.76 -1.11
C GLN A 49 3.53 -18.55 -0.01
N PHE A 50 2.82 -19.62 0.36
CA PHE A 50 1.84 -19.60 1.44
C PHE A 50 2.47 -19.89 2.82
N ASN A 51 3.46 -20.79 2.86
CA ASN A 51 4.18 -21.19 4.08
C ASN A 51 5.44 -20.37 4.36
N ASP A 52 5.66 -19.28 3.63
CA ASP A 52 6.88 -18.50 3.56
C ASP A 52 7.37 -17.96 4.91
N HIS A 53 6.49 -17.37 5.73
CA HIS A 53 6.89 -16.74 7.00
C HIS A 53 6.41 -17.46 8.27
N ILE A 54 5.43 -18.36 8.17
CA ILE A 54 4.92 -19.12 9.33
C ILE A 54 5.98 -20.00 10.01
N PRO A 55 6.92 -20.67 9.30
CA PRO A 55 7.98 -21.43 9.94
C PRO A 55 8.82 -20.60 10.92
N GLN A 56 9.13 -19.35 10.60
CA GLN A 56 9.88 -18.47 11.51
C GLN A 56 9.05 -18.10 12.75
N GLN A 57 7.73 -17.93 12.60
CA GLN A 57 6.83 -17.75 13.74
C GLN A 57 6.80 -18.97 14.68
N LEU A 58 6.91 -20.17 14.12
CA LEU A 58 7.04 -21.40 14.90
C LEU A 58 8.41 -21.49 15.58
N ASP A 59 9.50 -21.12 14.90
CA ASP A 59 10.83 -21.01 15.51
C ASP A 59 10.83 -20.04 16.71
N ALA A 60 10.22 -18.87 16.53
CA ALA A 60 10.04 -17.86 17.56
C ALA A 60 9.26 -18.41 18.77
N PHE A 61 8.19 -19.17 18.53
CA PHE A 61 7.42 -19.81 19.59
C PHE A 61 8.23 -20.86 20.36
N GLU A 62 8.97 -21.71 19.65
CA GLU A 62 9.85 -22.73 20.25
C GLU A 62 10.94 -22.08 21.13
N CYS A 63 11.55 -20.99 20.66
CA CYS A 63 12.51 -20.20 21.44
C CYS A 63 11.85 -19.57 22.68
N ARG A 64 10.65 -19.00 22.53
CA ARG A 64 9.90 -18.36 23.62
C ARG A 64 9.62 -19.33 24.76
N LEU A 65 9.22 -20.56 24.44
CA LEU A 65 8.95 -21.62 25.44
C LEU A 65 10.15 -21.92 26.32
N ARG A 66 11.36 -21.93 25.75
CA ARG A 66 12.60 -22.25 26.48
C ARG A 66 12.94 -21.19 27.54
N VAL A 67 12.68 -19.92 27.22
CA VAL A 67 13.09 -18.78 28.05
C VAL A 67 11.98 -18.25 28.97
N TRP A 68 10.71 -18.52 28.70
CA TRP A 68 9.57 -18.04 29.52
C TRP A 68 9.68 -18.43 31.02
N PRO A 69 9.34 -17.56 31.99
CA PRO A 69 8.80 -16.21 31.87
C PRO A 69 9.89 -15.14 31.75
N ARG A 70 11.17 -15.54 31.63
CA ARG A 70 12.25 -14.57 31.52
C ARG A 70 12.01 -13.72 30.26
N PRO A 71 12.30 -12.41 30.36
CA PRO A 71 12.33 -11.58 29.17
C PRO A 71 13.38 -12.16 28.23
N GLU A 72 13.05 -12.14 26.94
CA GLU A 72 14.03 -12.47 25.93
C GLU A 72 15.09 -11.36 25.85
N SER A 73 16.18 -11.60 25.14
CA SER A 73 17.08 -10.49 24.81
C SER A 73 16.33 -9.49 23.92
N ALA A 74 16.64 -8.21 24.05
CA ALA A 74 16.04 -7.16 23.21
C ALA A 74 16.18 -7.47 21.71
N ALA A 75 17.30 -8.08 21.29
CA ALA A 75 17.51 -8.52 19.92
C ALA A 75 16.56 -9.64 19.47
N SER A 76 16.22 -10.59 20.36
CA SER A 76 15.28 -11.67 20.03
C SER A 76 13.84 -11.15 19.96
N GLU A 77 13.50 -10.22 20.84
CA GLU A 77 12.19 -9.55 20.81
C GLU A 77 12.02 -8.75 19.51
N GLU A 78 13.03 -7.98 19.11
CA GLU A 78 13.01 -7.22 17.85
C GLU A 78 12.87 -8.15 16.64
N GLN A 79 13.66 -9.24 16.57
CA GLN A 79 13.56 -10.20 15.48
C GLN A 79 12.16 -10.81 15.37
N ARG A 80 11.52 -11.15 16.50
CA ARG A 80 10.14 -11.67 16.47
C ARG A 80 9.15 -10.66 15.91
N LYS A 81 9.32 -9.37 16.22
CA LYS A 81 8.49 -8.30 15.66
C LYS A 81 8.74 -8.14 14.17
N GLU A 82 10.00 -8.16 13.74
CA GLU A 82 10.38 -8.10 12.33
C GLU A 82 9.80 -9.27 11.52
N ASP A 83 9.88 -10.50 12.04
CA ASP A 83 9.32 -11.68 11.36
C ASP A 83 7.78 -11.59 11.25
N ALA A 84 7.11 -11.05 12.28
CA ALA A 84 5.66 -10.86 12.29
C ALA A 84 5.22 -9.76 11.32
N ALA A 85 5.95 -8.65 11.30
CA ALA A 85 5.76 -7.57 10.33
C ALA A 85 6.06 -8.04 8.89
N GLY A 86 7.07 -8.89 8.71
CA GLY A 86 7.44 -9.51 7.43
C GLY A 86 6.31 -10.37 6.86
N HIS A 87 5.66 -11.18 7.70
CA HIS A 87 4.48 -11.94 7.29
C HIS A 87 3.34 -11.03 6.81
N GLY A 88 3.01 -9.99 7.57
CA GLY A 88 1.97 -9.01 7.20
C GLY A 88 2.29 -8.26 5.91
N LEU A 89 3.54 -7.81 5.74
CA LEU A 89 4.02 -7.12 4.55
C LEU A 89 3.91 -8.00 3.30
N GLN A 90 4.35 -9.25 3.39
CA GLN A 90 4.27 -10.14 2.23
C GLN A 90 2.83 -10.44 1.85
N ARG A 91 1.95 -10.70 2.83
CA ARG A 91 0.52 -10.90 2.55
C ARG A 91 -0.11 -9.68 1.88
N TRP A 92 0.25 -8.49 2.33
CA TRP A 92 -0.16 -7.25 1.68
C TRP A 92 0.31 -7.18 0.21
N GLN A 93 1.58 -7.49 -0.08
CA GLN A 93 2.11 -7.53 -1.46
C GLN A 93 1.41 -8.59 -2.34
N GLN A 94 0.85 -9.63 -1.72
CA GLN A 94 0.06 -10.67 -2.38
C GLN A 94 -1.43 -10.30 -2.52
N GLY A 95 -1.82 -9.10 -2.10
CA GLY A 95 -3.19 -8.59 -2.23
C GLY A 95 -4.14 -9.02 -1.12
N TYR A 96 -3.64 -9.60 -0.03
CA TYR A 96 -4.49 -9.93 1.12
C TYR A 96 -5.01 -8.68 1.81
N HIS A 97 -6.28 -8.71 2.18
CA HIS A 97 -6.84 -7.74 3.11
C HIS A 97 -6.41 -8.06 4.54
N LEU A 98 -6.32 -7.02 5.39
CA LEU A 98 -5.97 -7.17 6.80
C LEU A 98 -6.82 -8.23 7.52
N ARG A 99 -8.14 -8.26 7.24
CA ARG A 99 -9.06 -9.26 7.80
C ARG A 99 -8.64 -10.68 7.45
N GLU A 100 -8.17 -10.93 6.23
CA GLU A 100 -7.73 -12.25 5.80
C GLU A 100 -6.48 -12.68 6.57
N VAL A 101 -5.51 -11.78 6.75
CA VAL A 101 -4.30 -12.04 7.56
C VAL A 101 -4.66 -12.32 9.02
N THR A 102 -5.57 -11.55 9.61
CA THR A 102 -6.03 -11.81 10.99
C THR A 102 -6.73 -13.17 11.11
N ARG A 103 -7.49 -13.59 10.10
CA ARG A 103 -8.13 -14.91 10.07
C ARG A 103 -7.11 -16.05 9.92
N GLU A 104 -6.07 -15.88 9.10
CA GLU A 104 -4.97 -16.86 9.01
C GLU A 104 -4.27 -17.07 10.36
N TRP A 105 -4.03 -15.99 11.11
CA TRP A 105 -3.54 -16.05 12.48
C TRP A 105 -4.50 -16.77 13.42
N GLY A 106 -5.82 -16.56 13.27
CA GLY A 106 -6.84 -17.27 14.02
C GLY A 106 -6.80 -18.78 13.79
N HIS A 107 -6.66 -19.21 12.54
CA HIS A 107 -6.51 -20.63 12.20
C HIS A 107 -5.20 -21.22 12.75
N LEU A 108 -4.11 -20.47 12.70
CA LEU A 108 -2.83 -20.91 13.26
C LEU A 108 -2.94 -21.09 14.78
N HIS A 109 -3.58 -20.15 15.47
CA HIS A 109 -3.82 -20.24 16.90
C HIS A 109 -4.58 -21.51 17.27
N LEU A 110 -5.71 -21.78 16.61
CA LEU A 110 -6.50 -23.00 16.86
C LEU A 110 -5.70 -24.27 16.57
N CYS A 111 -4.92 -24.29 15.49
CA CYS A 111 -4.06 -25.43 15.16
C CYS A 111 -3.00 -25.70 16.25
N LEU A 112 -2.40 -24.65 16.81
CA LEU A 112 -1.41 -24.79 17.89
C LEU A 112 -2.06 -25.18 19.21
N VAL A 113 -3.29 -24.73 19.48
CA VAL A 113 -4.10 -25.20 20.61
C VAL A 113 -4.31 -26.71 20.53
N ASP A 114 -4.73 -27.22 19.38
CA ASP A 114 -4.94 -28.66 19.19
C ASP A 114 -3.65 -29.46 19.37
N GLU A 115 -2.51 -28.96 18.88
CA GLU A 115 -1.21 -29.64 19.04
C GLU A 115 -0.76 -29.67 20.52
N LEU A 116 -0.95 -28.58 21.27
CA LEU A 116 -0.67 -28.52 22.70
C LEU A 116 -1.57 -29.47 23.51
N GLU A 117 -2.87 -29.52 23.19
CA GLU A 117 -3.82 -30.46 23.81
C GLU A 117 -3.43 -31.92 23.57
N ASN A 118 -3.00 -32.24 22.34
CA ASN A 118 -2.54 -33.59 22.01
C ASN A 118 -1.24 -33.95 22.75
N TYR A 119 -0.33 -32.99 22.89
CA TYR A 119 0.90 -33.19 23.66
C TYR A 119 0.62 -33.52 25.13
N VAL A 120 -0.33 -32.83 25.78
CA VAL A 120 -0.71 -33.12 27.17
C VAL A 120 -1.25 -34.53 27.32
N LYS A 121 -2.14 -34.95 26.41
CA LYS A 121 -2.75 -36.29 26.45
C LYS A 121 -1.71 -37.41 26.36
N SER A 122 -0.63 -37.21 25.62
CA SER A 122 0.46 -38.19 25.50
C SER A 122 1.50 -38.11 26.62
N HIS A 123 1.45 -37.08 27.48
CA HIS A 123 2.44 -36.83 28.54
C HIS A 123 1.78 -36.58 29.91
N PRO A 124 1.20 -37.60 30.57
CA PRO A 124 0.52 -37.43 31.85
C PRO A 124 1.43 -37.04 33.03
N GLY A 125 2.76 -37.04 32.84
CA GLY A 125 3.76 -36.69 33.86
C GLY A 125 4.29 -35.25 33.80
N LEU A 126 3.62 -34.35 33.05
CA LEU A 126 4.00 -32.95 32.96
C LEU A 126 3.84 -32.25 34.32
N GLU A 127 4.80 -31.39 34.65
CA GLU A 127 4.72 -30.52 35.82
C GLU A 127 3.56 -29.51 35.65
N PRO A 128 2.88 -29.12 36.74
CA PRO A 128 1.68 -28.28 36.68
C PRO A 128 1.88 -26.92 36.00
N ASP A 129 3.11 -26.42 35.92
CA ASP A 129 3.45 -25.10 35.38
C ASP A 129 3.83 -25.10 33.89
N VAL A 130 4.12 -26.26 33.30
CA VAL A 130 4.56 -26.38 31.90
C VAL A 130 3.48 -25.95 30.93
N MET A 131 2.27 -26.49 31.07
CA MET A 131 1.17 -26.14 30.15
C MET A 131 0.65 -24.72 30.32
N PRO A 132 0.42 -24.20 31.54
CA PRO A 132 0.11 -22.78 31.71
C PRO A 132 1.18 -21.85 31.15
N THR A 133 2.44 -22.27 31.14
CA THR A 133 3.53 -21.54 30.47
C THR A 133 3.35 -21.57 28.95
N ALA A 134 3.16 -22.76 28.36
CA ALA A 134 2.98 -22.93 26.94
C ALA A 134 1.77 -22.15 26.39
N TRP A 135 0.64 -22.17 27.11
CA TRP A 135 -0.56 -21.42 26.75
C TRP A 135 -0.34 -19.91 26.75
N ARG A 136 0.40 -19.38 27.72
CA ARG A 136 0.73 -17.95 27.75
C ARG A 136 1.68 -17.55 26.62
N ALA A 137 2.67 -18.38 26.34
CA ALA A 137 3.59 -18.15 25.23
C ALA A 137 2.85 -18.16 23.88
N LEU A 138 1.87 -19.07 23.71
CA LEU A 138 1.04 -19.12 22.50
C LEU A 138 0.16 -17.88 22.37
N ALA A 139 -0.50 -17.47 23.45
CA ALA A 139 -1.31 -16.25 23.46
C ALA A 139 -0.48 -15.01 23.14
N GLU A 140 0.75 -14.91 23.68
CA GLU A 140 1.68 -13.83 23.38
C GLU A 140 2.07 -13.83 21.89
N LEU A 141 2.46 -14.99 21.34
CA LEU A 141 2.81 -15.15 19.92
C LEU A 141 1.69 -14.66 19.00
N CYS A 142 0.47 -15.18 19.17
CA CYS A 142 -0.64 -14.83 18.30
C CYS A 142 -1.06 -13.35 18.46
N SER A 143 -1.05 -12.82 19.69
CA SER A 143 -1.37 -11.41 19.92
C SER A 143 -0.33 -10.48 19.29
N GLN A 144 0.96 -10.81 19.41
CA GLN A 144 2.04 -10.05 18.77
C GLN A 144 1.96 -10.16 17.26
N GLY A 145 1.78 -11.36 16.72
CA GLY A 145 1.61 -11.60 15.29
C GLY A 145 0.52 -10.74 14.65
N VAL A 146 -0.67 -10.73 15.26
CA VAL A 146 -1.80 -9.88 14.82
C VAL A 146 -1.50 -8.39 14.98
N SER A 147 -0.94 -7.98 16.12
CA SER A 147 -0.62 -6.58 16.40
C SER A 147 0.39 -6.01 15.41
N GLU A 148 1.52 -6.70 15.19
CA GLU A 148 2.58 -6.25 14.29
C GLU A 148 2.11 -6.27 12.82
N SER A 149 1.37 -7.32 12.41
CA SER A 149 0.78 -7.36 11.07
C SER A 149 -0.18 -6.17 10.84
N THR A 150 -0.99 -5.82 11.85
CA THR A 150 -1.94 -4.70 11.79
C THR A 150 -1.22 -3.36 11.74
N THR A 151 -0.22 -3.15 12.60
CA THR A 151 0.61 -1.93 12.61
C THR A 151 1.27 -1.72 11.25
N GLN A 152 1.88 -2.76 10.69
CA GLN A 152 2.54 -2.69 9.40
C GLN A 152 1.56 -2.38 8.27
N TYR A 153 0.38 -3.00 8.28
CA TYR A 153 -0.67 -2.72 7.31
C TYR A 153 -1.10 -1.24 7.35
N PHE A 154 -1.34 -0.68 8.54
CA PHE A 154 -1.70 0.73 8.68
C PHE A 154 -0.58 1.67 8.20
N HIS A 155 0.68 1.34 8.50
CA HIS A 155 1.83 2.12 8.06
C HIS A 155 1.94 2.15 6.52
N LEU A 156 1.76 1.00 5.86
CA LEU A 156 1.74 0.89 4.40
C LEU A 156 0.60 1.72 3.80
N GLN A 157 -0.63 1.55 4.31
CA GLN A 157 -1.80 2.28 3.83
C GLN A 157 -1.64 3.80 3.99
N GLN A 158 -1.05 4.26 5.09
CA GLN A 158 -0.76 5.68 5.31
C GLN A 158 0.28 6.20 4.30
N THR A 159 1.34 5.43 4.06
CA THR A 159 2.40 5.79 3.12
C THR A 159 1.84 5.93 1.70
N GLU A 160 1.01 4.97 1.26
CA GLU A 160 0.34 5.03 -0.04
C GLU A 160 -0.64 6.21 -0.15
N ALA A 161 -1.43 6.46 0.88
CA ALA A 161 -2.36 7.59 0.89
C ALA A 161 -1.63 8.93 0.76
N VAL A 162 -0.50 9.10 1.46
CA VAL A 162 0.35 10.29 1.34
C VAL A 162 0.95 10.40 -0.07
N GLY A 163 1.37 9.28 -0.67
CA GLY A 163 1.82 9.24 -2.06
C GLY A 163 0.75 9.71 -3.03
N HIS A 164 -0.45 9.13 -2.97
CA HIS A 164 -1.57 9.50 -3.83
C HIS A 164 -1.96 10.97 -3.70
N VAL A 165 -1.94 11.55 -2.49
CA VAL A 165 -2.23 12.97 -2.30
C VAL A 165 -1.19 13.83 -3.02
N ARG A 166 0.11 13.51 -2.90
CA ARG A 166 1.17 14.24 -3.60
C ARG A 166 1.03 14.15 -5.12
N ASP A 167 0.70 12.98 -5.64
CA ASP A 167 0.50 12.78 -7.07
C ASP A 167 -0.69 13.61 -7.58
N LEU A 168 -1.80 13.63 -6.83
CA LEU A 168 -2.97 14.45 -7.15
C LEU A 168 -2.65 15.95 -7.11
N GLU A 169 -1.89 16.41 -6.12
CA GLU A 169 -1.45 17.80 -6.03
C GLU A 169 -0.56 18.19 -7.22
N GLN A 170 0.34 17.30 -7.63
CA GLN A 170 1.19 17.51 -8.80
C GLN A 170 0.38 17.61 -10.09
N ILE A 171 -0.54 16.67 -10.33
CA ILE A 171 -1.41 16.66 -11.50
C ILE A 171 -2.29 17.92 -11.52
N LEU A 172 -2.85 18.30 -10.37
CA LEU A 172 -3.65 19.53 -10.26
C LEU A 172 -2.82 20.78 -10.58
N GLY A 173 -1.55 20.81 -10.15
CA GLY A 173 -0.62 21.87 -10.49
C GLY A 173 -0.37 21.97 -12.00
N GLN A 174 -0.16 20.83 -12.67
CA GLN A 174 0.03 20.76 -14.12
C GLN A 174 -1.19 21.27 -14.87
N VAL A 175 -2.39 20.80 -14.50
CA VAL A 175 -3.65 21.26 -15.13
C VAL A 175 -3.85 22.76 -14.97
N LYS A 176 -3.56 23.32 -13.79
CA LYS A 176 -3.67 24.78 -13.57
C LYS A 176 -2.71 25.57 -14.43
N GLU A 177 -1.49 25.07 -14.63
CA GLU A 177 -0.50 25.73 -15.47
C GLU A 177 -0.89 25.68 -16.95
N GLU A 178 -1.40 24.55 -17.44
CA GLU A 178 -1.94 24.42 -18.80
C GLU A 178 -3.13 25.37 -19.03
N GLU A 179 -4.05 25.45 -18.08
CA GLU A 179 -5.18 26.38 -18.15
C GLU A 179 -4.71 27.85 -18.15
N ARG A 180 -3.67 28.19 -17.38
CA ARG A 180 -3.07 29.53 -17.38
C ARG A 180 -2.43 29.86 -18.73
N GLN A 181 -1.69 28.91 -19.31
CA GLN A 181 -1.08 29.07 -20.64
C GLN A 181 -2.14 29.26 -21.73
N ARG A 182 -3.20 28.45 -21.68
CA ARG A 182 -4.34 28.57 -22.61
C ARG A 182 -5.04 29.92 -22.48
N ALA A 183 -5.29 30.38 -21.26
CA ALA A 183 -5.91 31.68 -21.01
C ALA A 183 -5.05 32.83 -21.56
N GLU A 184 -3.72 32.73 -21.42
CA GLU A 184 -2.79 33.73 -21.96
C GLU A 184 -2.77 33.73 -23.49
N LEU A 185 -2.74 32.56 -24.13
CA LEU A 185 -2.84 32.43 -25.59
C LEU A 185 -4.15 33.05 -26.12
N LEU A 186 -5.29 32.75 -25.48
CA LEU A 186 -6.58 33.33 -25.85
C LEU A 186 -6.60 34.85 -25.66
N ARG A 187 -5.99 35.36 -24.59
CA ARG A 187 -5.87 36.80 -24.32
C ARG A 187 -5.05 37.50 -25.40
N GLN A 188 -3.92 36.92 -25.79
CA GLN A 188 -3.07 37.43 -26.86
C GLN A 188 -3.80 37.43 -28.20
N ALA A 189 -4.44 36.31 -28.56
CA ALA A 189 -5.23 36.19 -29.78
C ALA A 189 -6.35 37.26 -29.83
N ALA A 190 -7.10 37.44 -28.73
CA ALA A 190 -8.15 38.44 -28.65
C ALA A 190 -7.63 39.89 -28.78
N HIS A 191 -6.47 40.18 -28.19
CA HIS A 191 -5.82 41.49 -28.31
C HIS A 191 -5.46 41.78 -29.77
N ASP A 192 -4.85 40.82 -30.45
CA ASP A 192 -4.36 41.01 -31.81
C ASP A 192 -5.52 41.08 -32.83
N LEU A 193 -6.55 40.23 -32.65
CA LEU A 193 -7.82 40.33 -33.39
C LEU A 193 -8.43 41.74 -33.26
N ARG A 194 -8.49 42.29 -32.03
CA ARG A 194 -9.02 43.64 -31.79
C ARG A 194 -8.16 44.71 -32.47
N GLY A 195 -6.84 44.57 -32.42
CA GLY A 195 -5.90 45.48 -33.08
C GLY A 195 -6.14 45.52 -34.60
N HIS A 196 -6.17 44.37 -35.24
CA HIS A 196 -6.41 44.26 -36.68
C HIS A 196 -7.81 44.72 -37.11
N LEU A 197 -8.86 44.37 -36.36
CA LEU A 197 -10.21 44.87 -36.60
C LEU A 197 -10.30 46.40 -36.45
N GLY A 198 -9.56 46.98 -35.49
CA GLY A 198 -9.44 48.43 -35.33
C GLY A 198 -8.82 49.10 -36.56
N VAL A 199 -7.76 48.50 -37.14
CA VAL A 199 -7.16 48.96 -38.40
C VAL A 199 -8.17 48.87 -39.54
N VAL A 200 -8.83 47.72 -39.71
CA VAL A 200 -9.86 47.52 -40.76
C VAL A 200 -10.97 48.57 -40.65
N LYS A 201 -11.48 48.83 -39.44
CA LYS A 201 -12.52 49.84 -39.20
C LYS A 201 -12.05 51.25 -39.59
N ASN A 202 -10.86 51.63 -39.16
CA ASN A 202 -10.31 52.97 -39.41
C ASN A 202 -10.05 53.19 -40.91
N VAL A 203 -9.46 52.20 -41.58
CA VAL A 203 -9.19 52.21 -43.01
C VAL A 203 -10.50 52.30 -43.81
N THR A 204 -11.50 51.48 -43.46
CA THR A 204 -12.82 51.51 -44.11
C THR A 204 -13.49 52.88 -43.95
N SER A 205 -13.43 53.47 -42.74
CA SER A 205 -13.98 54.81 -42.47
C SER A 205 -13.24 55.91 -43.26
N GLY A 206 -11.92 55.78 -43.40
CA GLY A 206 -11.10 56.67 -44.21
C GLY A 206 -11.50 56.61 -45.69
N LEU A 207 -11.65 55.39 -46.24
CA LEU A 207 -12.06 55.16 -47.63
C LEU A 207 -13.47 55.68 -47.97
N THR A 208 -14.34 55.88 -46.97
CA THR A 208 -15.69 56.46 -47.15
C THR A 208 -15.74 57.99 -47.17
N GLN A 209 -14.62 58.70 -46.97
CA GLN A 209 -14.60 60.17 -47.05
C GLN A 209 -14.60 60.64 -48.51
N ASP A 210 -15.26 61.77 -48.80
CA ASP A 210 -15.26 62.38 -50.13
C ASP A 210 -13.92 63.07 -50.44
N ALA A 211 -13.44 62.91 -51.68
CA ALA A 211 -12.22 63.54 -52.23
C ALA A 211 -10.87 63.13 -51.58
N ILE A 212 -10.67 61.84 -51.30
CA ILE A 212 -9.38 61.30 -50.82
C ILE A 212 -8.35 61.26 -51.96
N PRO A 213 -7.11 61.74 -51.75
CA PRO A 213 -6.01 61.59 -52.71
C PRO A 213 -5.73 60.11 -53.07
N GLU A 214 -5.42 59.85 -54.34
CA GLU A 214 -5.21 58.49 -54.87
C GLU A 214 -4.06 57.74 -54.15
N ALA A 215 -2.97 58.44 -53.80
CA ALA A 215 -1.88 57.88 -53.00
C ALA A 215 -2.32 57.40 -51.60
N MET A 216 -3.25 58.13 -50.96
CA MET A 216 -3.77 57.77 -49.64
C MET A 216 -4.76 56.60 -49.71
N ARG A 217 -5.48 56.47 -50.84
CA ARG A 217 -6.35 55.33 -51.14
C ARG A 217 -5.54 54.04 -51.28
N ASP A 218 -4.41 54.08 -52.00
CA ASP A 218 -3.52 52.92 -52.16
C ASP A 218 -2.92 52.46 -50.83
N ASP A 219 -2.50 53.41 -49.99
CA ASP A 219 -1.99 53.10 -48.65
C ASP A 219 -3.06 52.45 -47.76
N PHE A 220 -4.31 52.94 -47.82
CA PHE A 220 -5.44 52.32 -47.13
C PHE A 220 -5.72 50.90 -47.61
N LEU A 221 -5.74 50.63 -48.93
CA LEU A 221 -5.95 49.29 -49.46
C LEU A 221 -4.84 48.32 -49.03
N ARG A 222 -3.58 48.76 -49.02
CA ARG A 222 -2.45 47.94 -48.54
C ARG A 222 -2.58 47.60 -47.05
N LEU A 223 -2.97 48.56 -46.21
CA LEU A 223 -3.19 48.33 -44.77
C LEU A 223 -4.37 47.38 -44.51
N LEU A 224 -5.43 47.46 -45.32
CA LEU A 224 -6.57 46.55 -45.25
C LEU A 224 -6.15 45.11 -45.60
N GLN A 225 -5.48 44.95 -46.74
CA GLN A 225 -5.03 43.64 -47.21
C GLN A 225 -4.08 42.99 -46.22
N LYS A 226 -3.13 43.75 -45.66
CA LYS A 226 -2.22 43.26 -44.62
C LYS A 226 -2.97 42.82 -43.36
N SER A 227 -3.94 43.61 -42.90
CA SER A 227 -4.71 43.31 -41.68
C SER A 227 -5.61 42.09 -41.85
N VAL A 228 -6.24 41.94 -43.01
CA VAL A 228 -7.08 40.76 -43.33
C VAL A 228 -6.24 39.49 -43.47
N SER A 229 -5.08 39.55 -44.12
CA SER A 229 -4.17 38.40 -44.21
C SER A 229 -3.64 37.98 -42.84
N SER A 230 -3.30 38.93 -41.95
CA SER A 230 -2.90 38.62 -40.57
C SER A 230 -4.05 38.01 -39.76
N LEU A 231 -5.28 38.51 -39.89
CA LEU A 231 -6.46 37.92 -39.24
C LEU A 231 -6.72 36.48 -39.70
N HIS A 232 -6.56 36.21 -40.99
CA HIS A 232 -6.74 34.87 -41.55
C HIS A 232 -5.69 33.90 -41.01
N SER A 233 -4.41 34.28 -41.03
CA SER A 233 -3.33 33.48 -40.45
C SER A 233 -3.54 33.19 -38.96
N MET A 234 -4.01 34.17 -38.19
CA MET A 234 -4.30 33.97 -36.76
C MET A 234 -5.46 33.03 -36.50
N LEU A 235 -6.50 33.04 -37.35
CA LEU A 235 -7.62 32.10 -37.23
C LEU A 235 -7.18 30.67 -37.52
N ASP A 236 -6.26 30.48 -38.45
CA ASP A 236 -5.68 29.17 -38.76
C ASP A 236 -4.73 28.67 -37.65
N ASP A 237 -4.05 29.55 -36.93
CA ASP A 237 -3.15 29.18 -35.81
C ASP A 237 -3.90 28.87 -34.50
N VAL A 238 -5.15 29.32 -34.34
CA VAL A 238 -5.97 29.13 -33.13
C VAL A 238 -6.96 27.97 -33.25
N MET A 239 -7.28 27.50 -34.47
CA MET A 239 -8.13 26.33 -34.75
C MET A 239 -7.30 25.06 -34.95
#